data_AF-A0A7V8XZI4-F1
#
_entry.id   AF-A0A7V8XZI4-F1
#
_cell.length_a   1.000
_cell.length_b   1.000
_cell.length_c   1.000
_cell.angle_alpha   90.00
_cell.angle_beta   90.00
_cell.angle_gamma   90.00
#
_symmetry.space_group_name_H-M   'P 1'
#
loop_
_entity.id
_entity.type
_entity.pdbx_description
1 polymer ?
#
loop_
_entity_poly.entity_id
_entity_poly.type
_entity_poly.pdbx_seq_one_letter_code
_entity_poly.pdbx_strand_id
1 'polypeptide(L)' 'DFYGVPGPNESVFPVLQLSGPNDTDNRGRWIPTASVEQYAATLASWYGVNASDIPIVFPNIGRFATSNLGFMG' A
#
# COMPACT_ATOMS: atom_id res chain seq x y z
N ASP A 1 5.78 11.68 1.13
CA ASP A 1 4.43 11.39 0.60
C ASP A 1 4.45 10.10 -0.21
N PHE A 2 4.78 8.96 0.41
CA PHE A 2 5.13 7.74 -0.32
C PHE A 2 4.61 6.44 0.30
N TYR A 3 3.85 6.51 1.41
CA TYR A 3 3.55 5.33 2.22
C TYR A 3 2.07 5.28 2.64
N GLY A 4 1.29 4.42 1.99
CA GLY A 4 -0.13 4.22 2.28
C GLY A 4 -1.00 5.46 2.05
N VAL A 5 -0.47 6.47 1.34
CA VAL A 5 -1.22 7.68 0.97
C VAL A 5 -1.95 7.39 -0.34
N PRO A 6 -3.28 7.63 -0.40
CA PRO A 6 -4.03 7.54 -1.64
C PRO A 6 -3.42 8.43 -2.73
N GLY A 7 -3.21 7.86 -3.91
CA GLY A 7 -2.80 8.58 -5.09
C GLY A 7 -3.94 9.41 -5.69
N PRO A 8 -3.71 10.02 -6.87
CA PRO A 8 -4.69 10.87 -7.56
C PRO A 8 -6.01 10.19 -7.93
N ASN A 9 -6.08 8.86 -7.88
CA ASN A 9 -7.28 8.05 -8.08
C ASN A 9 -7.91 7.57 -6.76
N GLU A 10 -7.53 8.18 -5.64
CA GLU A 10 -7.98 7.82 -4.28
C GLU A 10 -7.61 6.39 -3.86
N SER A 11 -6.79 5.70 -4.65
CA SER A 11 -6.28 4.37 -4.37
C SER A 11 -4.82 4.43 -3.98
N VAL A 12 -4.39 3.52 -3.12
CA VAL A 12 -2.98 3.27 -2.81
C VAL A 12 -2.25 2.57 -3.97
N PHE A 13 -2.98 2.18 -5.01
CA PHE A 13 -2.44 1.60 -6.22
C PHE A 13 -2.40 2.63 -7.36
N PRO A 14 -1.31 2.66 -8.14
CA PRO A 14 -1.13 3.61 -9.23
C PRO A 14 -2.14 3.43 -10.38
N VAL A 15 -2.42 4.53 -11.10
CA VAL A 15 -3.41 4.62 -12.19
C VAL A 15 -2.92 4.00 -13.48
N LEU A 16 -3.62 2.97 -14.02
CA LEU A 16 -3.26 2.21 -15.26
C LEU A 16 -3.48 3.02 -16.54
N GLN A 17 -2.62 4.03 -16.72
CA GLN A 17 -2.63 4.94 -17.85
C GLN A 17 -1.19 5.30 -18.28
N LEU A 18 -0.98 5.44 -19.59
CA LEU A 18 0.28 5.95 -20.14
C LEU A 18 0.42 7.46 -19.88
N SER A 19 1.59 7.90 -19.42
CA SER A 19 1.84 9.29 -19.00
C SER A 19 0.89 9.72 -17.90
N GLY A 20 0.57 8.79 -16.99
CA GLY A 20 -0.30 9.00 -15.85
C GLY A 20 0.38 9.80 -14.74
N PRO A 21 -0.39 10.32 -13.77
CA PRO A 21 0.14 11.14 -12.69
C PRO A 21 1.01 10.35 -11.69
N ASN A 22 1.01 9.01 -11.77
CA ASN A 22 1.88 8.13 -10.99
C ASN A 22 3.11 7.65 -11.77
N ASP A 23 3.32 8.15 -12.98
CA ASP A 23 4.48 7.78 -13.77
C ASP A 23 5.74 8.47 -13.26
N THR A 24 6.84 7.72 -13.18
CA THR A 24 8.18 8.26 -12.89
C THR A 24 8.77 8.98 -14.10
N ASP A 25 8.28 8.67 -15.31
CA ASP A 25 8.65 9.26 -16.59
C ASP A 25 7.59 8.96 -17.67
N ASN A 26 7.84 9.31 -18.93
CA ASN A 26 6.87 9.11 -20.01
C ASN A 26 6.83 7.68 -20.57
N ARG A 27 7.33 6.68 -19.82
CA ARG A 27 7.41 5.28 -20.28
C ARG A 27 6.51 4.33 -19.46
N GLY A 28 5.61 4.86 -18.63
CA GLY A 28 4.68 4.04 -17.85
C GLY A 28 5.32 3.24 -16.72
N ARG A 29 6.50 3.65 -16.22
CA ARG A 29 7.10 3.05 -15.02
C ARG A 29 6.57 3.75 -13.78
N TRP A 30 6.13 2.99 -12.79
CA TRP A 30 5.52 3.57 -11.59
C TRP A 30 6.25 3.14 -10.34
N ILE A 31 6.18 3.99 -9.32
CA ILE A 31 6.68 3.67 -8.00
C ILE A 31 5.45 3.52 -7.07
N PRO A 32 5.17 2.31 -6.55
CA PRO A 32 4.02 2.09 -5.68
C PRO A 32 4.09 2.94 -4.41
N THR A 33 2.98 3.54 -3.98
CA THR A 33 2.90 4.26 -2.69
C THR A 33 2.66 3.32 -1.51
N ALA A 34 2.54 2.01 -1.75
CA ALA A 34 2.33 1.00 -0.73
C ALA A 34 3.57 0.11 -0.57
N SER A 35 3.96 -0.13 0.68
CA SER A 35 4.96 -1.15 1.02
C SER A 35 4.39 -2.56 0.86
N VAL A 36 5.27 -3.53 0.56
CA VAL A 36 4.93 -4.96 0.58
C VAL A 36 4.34 -5.38 1.93
N GLU A 37 4.85 -4.84 3.05
CA GLU A 37 4.33 -5.15 4.38
C GLU A 37 2.92 -4.59 4.61
N GLN A 38 2.59 -3.40 4.09
CA GLN A 38 1.24 -2.84 4.21
C GLN A 38 0.22 -3.62 3.36
N TYR A 39 0.62 -4.07 2.17
CA TYR A 39 -0.19 -4.94 1.32
C TYR A 39 -0.46 -6.28 2.01
N ALA A 40 0.59 -6.93 2.51
CA ALA A 40 0.48 -8.22 3.19
C ALA A 40 -0.26 -8.13 4.53
N ALA A 41 -0.10 -7.03 5.29
CA ALA A 41 -0.86 -6.79 6.52
C ALA A 41 -2.36 -6.67 6.26
N THR A 42 -2.76 -6.03 5.16
CA THR A 42 -4.17 -5.94 4.75
C THR A 42 -4.75 -7.33 4.46
N LEU A 43 -4.01 -8.20 3.77
CA LEU A 43 -4.42 -9.59 3.54
C LEU A 43 -4.44 -10.42 4.82
N ALA A 44 -3.45 -10.24 5.71
CA ALA A 44 -3.39 -10.94 6.98
C ALA A 44 -4.59 -10.59 7.89
N SER A 45 -4.97 -9.31 7.94
CA SER A 45 -6.20 -8.89 8.63
C SER A 45 -7.44 -9.54 8.01
N TRP A 46 -7.53 -9.63 6.68
CA TRP A 46 -8.63 -10.32 6.01
C TRP A 46 -8.67 -11.84 6.31
N TYR A 47 -7.50 -12.48 6.46
CA TYR A 47 -7.40 -13.86 6.92
C TYR A 47 -7.69 -14.07 8.42
N GLY A 48 -7.95 -13.00 9.18
CA GLY A 48 -8.30 -13.07 10.59
C GLY A 48 -7.11 -13.06 11.55
N VAL A 49 -5.92 -12.62 11.10
CA VAL A 49 -4.79 -12.38 12.02
C VAL A 49 -5.12 -11.21 12.95
N ASN A 50 -4.89 -11.38 14.25
CA ASN A 50 -5.13 -10.31 15.23
C ASN A 50 -4.23 -9.11 14.98
N ALA A 51 -4.76 -7.91 15.18
CA ALA A 51 -4.01 -6.66 15.02
C ALA A 51 -2.76 -6.58 15.91
N SER A 52 -2.79 -7.21 17.09
CA SER A 52 -1.64 -7.33 18.00
C SER A 52 -0.48 -8.14 17.41
N ASP A 53 -0.77 -9.06 16.49
CA ASP A 53 0.20 -10.01 15.96
C ASP A 53 0.80 -9.52 14.63
N ILE A 54 0.19 -8.50 14.03
CA ILE A 54 0.66 -7.87 12.77
C ILE A 54 2.12 -7.38 12.87
N PRO A 55 2.57 -6.69 13.93
CA PRO A 55 3.98 -6.29 14.07
C PRO A 55 4.95 -7.45 14.27
N ILE A 56 4.47 -8.63 14.65
CA ILE A 56 5.30 -9.84 14.79
C ILE A 56 5.62 -10.41 13.40
N VAL A 57 4.62 -10.44 12.51
CA VAL A 57 4.76 -10.96 11.14
C VAL A 57 5.40 -9.93 10.20
N PHE A 58 5.13 -8.65 10.43
CA PHE A 58 5.60 -7.53 9.62
C PHE A 58 6.37 -6.51 10.49
N PRO A 59 7.66 -6.73 10.76
CA PRO A 59 8.40 -5.95 11.76
C PRO A 59 8.60 -4.48 11.41
N ASN A 60 8.51 -4.11 10.12
CA ASN A 60 8.62 -2.72 9.69
C ASN A 60 7.28 -2.01 9.60
N ILE A 61 6.16 -2.68 9.90
CA ILE A 61 4.81 -2.13 9.71
C ILE A 61 4.56 -0.86 10.54
N GLY A 62 5.22 -0.74 11.70
CA GLY A 62 5.17 0.44 12.56
C GLY A 62 5.89 1.67 12.00
N ARG A 63 6.60 1.55 10.87
CA ARG A 63 7.21 2.69 10.16
C ARG A 63 6.23 3.45 9.28
N PHE A 64 5.02 2.93 9.10
CA PHE A 64 3.99 3.51 8.25
C PHE A 64 2.84 4.05 9.09
N ALA A 65 2.21 5.14 8.63
CA ALA A 65 1.06 5.72 9.32
C ALA A 65 -0.17 4.78 9.32
N THR A 66 -0.28 3.94 8.30
CA THR A 66 -1.40 3.02 8.10
C THR A 66 -0.87 1.61 7.87
N SER A 67 -1.28 0.65 8.69
CA SER A 67 -0.92 -0.77 8.52
C SER A 67 -1.89 -1.54 7.62
N ASN A 68 -3.18 -1.20 7.65
CA ASN A 68 -4.22 -1.82 6.83
C ASN A 68 -4.73 -0.80 5.80
N LEU A 69 -4.54 -1.11 4.51
CA LEU A 69 -4.85 -0.23 3.38
C LEU A 69 -6.33 -0.30 2.93
N GLY A 70 -7.13 -1.20 3.50
CA GLY A 70 -8.58 -1.25 3.30
C GLY A 70 -9.07 -1.82 1.97
N PHE A 71 -8.19 -2.34 1.10
CA PHE A 71 -8.60 -2.88 -0.21
C PHE A 71 -9.34 -4.23 -0.15
N MET A 72 -9.46 -4.84 1.03
CA MET A 72 -10.17 -6.11 1.24
C MET A 72 -11.55 -5.97 1.92
N GLY A 73 -12.03 -4.73 2.14
CA GLY A 73 -13.34 -4.43 2.75
C GLY A 73 -13.29 -4.10 4.23
#